data_AF-A0A2S4XZU8-F1
#
_entry.id   AF-A0A2S4XZU8-F1
#
_cell.length_a   1.000
_cell.length_b   1.000
_cell.length_c   1.000
_cell.angle_alpha   90.00
_cell.angle_beta   90.00
_cell.angle_gamma   90.00
#
_symmetry.space_group_name_H-M   'P 1'
#
loop_
_entity.id
_entity.type
_entity.pdbx_description
1 polymer ?
#
loop_
_entity_poly.entity_id
_entity_poly.type
_entity_poly.pdbx_seq_one_letter_code
_entity_poly.pdbx_strand_id
1 'polypeptide(L)'
;MKGTVGRFAGPAPSGVAPPSGVASRPGRTEPVHMAPSPPGISGARQEPGRHGGTGEKLLEAVRLRLARAGAEPTPARVAVALREEGRLLGDAEVLGVVAALRSEMVGSGPLEPLLAAPEVTDVLVTAPDEVWVDSGGGLRRTEVRFPDAAAVRRLAQRLAAVAGRRLDDAHPWVDARLPDGTRLHAVLPPVAVGSTCLSLRVLRPKAFTLDELAAAGTVPPGGDRLLRSVLAARLSFLISGGTGSGKTTLLSALLGLVGRDERIVLAEDSAELRPDHPHVVRLETRPANQEGAGLVTLRDLVRQALRMRPDRLVVGEVRGPEVTDLLAALNTGHEGGCGTVHANAAADVPARLEALGSTAGLDRMALHSQLAAGLSVVLHVMRDRTGHRRIAEIHVLARDPAGLVTTTPAALWSPTGFRRAEGWPRLAALCDRGSGTSGGAS
;
A
#
# COMPACT_ATOMS: atom_id res chain seq x y z
N MET A 1 34.55 -26.55 -46.86
CA MET A 1 34.83 -25.69 -48.04
C MET A 1 34.09 -24.37 -47.81
N LYS A 2 34.78 -23.36 -47.26
CA LYS A 2 35.47 -22.24 -47.95
C LYS A 2 34.51 -21.28 -48.69
N GLY A 3 34.49 -20.00 -48.27
CA GLY A 3 33.87 -18.92 -49.04
C GLY A 3 33.63 -17.61 -48.28
N THR A 4 34.70 -16.89 -47.95
CA THR A 4 34.76 -15.50 -47.42
C THR A 4 34.37 -14.45 -48.48
N VAL A 5 33.97 -13.22 -48.08
CA VAL A 5 34.31 -11.83 -48.54
C VAL A 5 33.09 -10.90 -48.21
N GLY A 6 33.15 -9.67 -47.69
CA GLY A 6 34.21 -8.66 -47.43
C GLY A 6 33.67 -7.42 -46.69
N ARG A 7 34.59 -6.48 -46.40
CA ARG A 7 34.52 -5.27 -45.52
C ARG A 7 34.16 -3.95 -46.23
N PHE A 8 34.09 -2.87 -45.41
CA PHE A 8 34.21 -1.39 -45.62
C PHE A 8 32.88 -0.61 -45.42
N ALA A 9 32.75 0.57 -44.80
CA ALA A 9 33.60 1.48 -43.98
C ALA A 9 32.74 2.61 -43.33
N GLY A 10 33.14 3.07 -42.11
CA GLY A 10 32.96 4.36 -41.33
C GLY A 10 31.84 5.41 -41.55
N PRO A 11 31.77 6.51 -40.74
CA PRO A 11 32.74 7.00 -39.73
C PRO A 11 32.16 7.45 -38.34
N ALA A 12 33.07 7.90 -37.45
CA ALA A 12 32.94 8.41 -36.06
C ALA A 12 32.34 9.85 -35.96
N PRO A 13 32.23 10.58 -34.80
CA PRO A 13 33.24 10.83 -33.73
C PRO A 13 32.60 10.85 -32.29
N SER A 14 33.17 11.23 -31.14
CA SER A 14 34.37 11.98 -30.70
C SER A 14 34.66 11.64 -29.23
N GLY A 15 35.93 11.63 -28.83
CA GLY A 15 36.40 11.45 -27.45
C GLY A 15 36.81 12.77 -26.79
N VAL A 16 36.81 12.79 -25.46
CA VAL A 16 37.47 13.83 -24.64
C VAL A 16 38.29 13.13 -23.55
N ALA A 17 39.59 13.42 -23.53
CA ALA A 17 40.56 13.00 -22.52
C ALA A 17 40.65 14.05 -21.39
N PRO A 18 41.13 13.68 -20.18
CA PRO A 18 41.36 14.62 -19.08
C PRO A 18 42.82 15.13 -19.04
N PRO A 19 43.10 16.28 -18.43
CA PRO A 19 44.47 16.66 -18.08
C PRO A 19 44.80 16.44 -16.59
N SER A 20 46.10 16.26 -16.35
CA SER A 20 46.77 15.94 -15.09
C SER A 20 47.76 17.03 -14.65
N GLY A 21 47.90 17.21 -13.32
CA GLY A 21 49.09 17.75 -12.60
C GLY A 21 49.31 19.28 -12.63
N VAL A 22 49.99 19.96 -11.67
CA VAL A 22 51.00 19.62 -10.65
C VAL A 22 51.19 20.80 -9.65
N ALA A 23 51.36 20.51 -8.34
CA ALA A 23 52.21 21.10 -7.25
C ALA A 23 52.29 22.64 -6.98
N SER A 24 52.67 23.24 -5.82
CA SER A 24 52.98 22.86 -4.41
C SER A 24 53.40 24.11 -3.57
N ARG A 25 52.91 24.25 -2.32
CA ARG A 25 53.56 24.71 -1.02
C ARG A 25 54.30 26.09 -0.90
N PRO A 26 54.74 26.56 0.33
CA PRO A 26 54.29 26.40 1.74
C PRO A 26 54.41 27.69 2.65
N GLY A 27 54.04 27.58 3.95
CA GLY A 27 54.53 28.42 5.09
C GLY A 27 53.45 28.62 6.17
N ARG A 28 53.67 28.71 7.49
CA ARG A 28 54.81 28.61 8.44
C ARG A 28 54.18 28.47 9.86
N THR A 29 54.89 27.82 10.80
CA THR A 29 54.66 27.76 12.27
C THR A 29 55.03 29.11 12.92
N GLU A 30 54.56 29.54 14.12
CA GLU A 30 54.87 29.03 15.49
C GLU A 30 54.18 29.95 16.59
N PRO A 31 54.44 29.89 17.93
CA PRO A 31 53.43 29.70 19.00
C PRO A 31 53.28 30.89 20.01
N VAL A 32 52.34 30.81 20.98
CA VAL A 32 52.33 31.74 22.15
C VAL A 32 52.03 31.02 23.47
N HIS A 33 52.82 31.43 24.46
CA HIS A 33 53.01 31.01 25.86
C HIS A 33 51.82 31.15 26.83
N MET A 34 51.94 30.42 27.95
CA MET A 34 51.09 30.37 29.15
C MET A 34 51.79 31.04 30.36
N ALA A 35 51.06 31.75 31.26
CA ALA A 35 51.35 31.98 32.71
C ALA A 35 50.13 32.70 33.42
N PRO A 36 50.04 32.88 34.78
CA PRO A 36 49.32 31.97 35.71
C PRO A 36 48.29 32.58 36.72
N SER A 37 47.41 31.69 37.27
CA SER A 37 46.71 31.55 38.60
C SER A 37 45.91 32.69 39.29
N PRO A 38 44.79 32.39 40.01
CA PRO A 38 44.83 31.98 41.43
C PRO A 38 43.84 30.83 41.84
N PRO A 39 43.92 30.28 43.07
CA PRO A 39 43.26 29.02 43.46
C PRO A 39 41.90 29.20 44.14
N GLY A 40 41.02 28.19 44.06
CA GLY A 40 39.89 28.11 44.99
C GLY A 40 38.75 27.12 44.68
N ILE A 41 38.83 25.95 45.33
CA ILE A 41 37.73 25.19 45.96
C ILE A 41 36.72 24.42 45.07
N SER A 42 36.99 23.11 44.98
CA SER A 42 36.09 21.95 45.12
C SER A 42 34.63 22.04 44.62
N GLY A 43 34.37 21.35 43.51
CA GLY A 43 33.05 20.83 43.15
C GLY A 43 33.23 19.60 42.28
N ALA A 44 33.00 18.41 42.83
CA ALA A 44 33.13 17.14 42.13
C ALA A 44 32.24 17.13 40.87
N ARG A 45 32.87 17.20 39.69
CA ARG A 45 32.22 16.89 38.41
C ARG A 45 32.16 15.37 38.28
N GLN A 46 30.98 14.79 38.44
CA GLN A 46 30.69 13.44 37.94
C GLN A 46 30.74 13.48 36.42
N GLU A 47 31.64 12.68 35.84
CA GLU A 47 31.61 12.35 34.42
C GLU A 47 30.33 11.57 34.07
N PRO A 48 29.72 11.78 32.90
CA PRO A 48 28.57 11.00 32.46
C PRO A 48 29.04 9.61 32.01
N GLY A 49 29.11 8.68 32.96
CA GLY A 49 29.45 7.27 32.70
C GLY A 49 28.29 6.49 32.08
N ARG A 50 28.58 5.73 31.02
CA ARG A 50 28.04 4.40 30.68
C ARG A 50 26.77 3.94 31.41
N HIS A 51 25.57 4.24 30.87
CA HIS A 51 24.30 3.64 31.34
C HIS A 51 23.56 2.76 30.30
N GLY A 52 24.09 2.58 29.09
CA GLY A 52 23.42 1.80 28.04
C GLY A 52 23.39 0.28 28.26
N GLY A 53 24.47 -0.33 28.78
CA GLY A 53 24.62 -1.79 28.77
C GLY A 53 23.91 -2.58 29.87
N THR A 54 23.46 -1.92 30.95
CA THR A 54 22.82 -2.60 32.09
C THR A 54 21.30 -2.74 31.89
N GLY A 55 20.68 -1.84 31.14
CA GLY A 55 19.26 -1.90 30.78
C GLY A 55 18.94 -3.03 29.79
N GLU A 56 19.75 -3.17 28.73
CA GLU A 56 19.60 -4.24 27.72
C GLU A 56 19.75 -5.64 28.31
N LYS A 57 20.75 -5.85 29.18
CA LYS A 57 20.97 -7.17 29.81
C LYS A 57 19.80 -7.59 30.71
N LEU A 58 19.18 -6.63 31.40
CA LEU A 58 18.02 -6.87 32.23
C LEU A 58 16.78 -7.20 31.39
N LEU A 59 16.55 -6.43 30.33
CA LEU A 59 15.48 -6.68 29.36
C LEU A 59 15.59 -8.09 28.78
N GLU A 60 16.79 -8.51 28.36
CA GLU A 60 17.05 -9.84 27.83
C GLU A 60 16.81 -10.95 28.87
N ALA A 61 17.22 -10.75 30.13
CA ALA A 61 16.99 -11.71 31.21
C ALA A 61 15.49 -11.91 31.51
N VAL A 62 14.75 -10.81 31.63
CA VAL A 62 13.29 -10.84 31.85
C VAL A 62 12.58 -11.47 30.64
N ARG A 63 13.00 -11.15 29.43
CA ARG A 63 12.49 -11.73 28.18
C ARG A 63 12.69 -13.24 28.13
N LEU A 64 13.90 -13.73 28.37
CA LEU A 64 14.22 -15.17 28.37
C LEU A 64 13.35 -15.93 29.37
N ARG A 65 13.08 -15.33 30.54
CA ARG A 65 12.23 -15.92 31.58
C ARG A 65 10.77 -16.00 31.14
N LEU A 66 10.20 -14.91 30.62
CA LEU A 66 8.82 -14.89 30.13
C LEU A 66 8.62 -15.83 28.94
N ALA A 67 9.60 -15.91 28.04
CA ALA A 67 9.58 -16.82 26.90
C ALA A 67 9.58 -18.29 27.33
N ARG A 68 10.40 -18.67 28.32
CA ARG A 68 10.41 -20.04 28.90
C ARG A 68 9.08 -20.42 29.55
N ALA A 69 8.40 -19.44 30.15
CA ALA A 69 7.11 -19.64 30.79
C ALA A 69 5.92 -19.59 29.82
N GLY A 70 6.13 -19.26 28.53
CA GLY A 70 5.06 -19.03 27.57
C GLY A 70 4.12 -17.88 27.98
N ALA A 71 4.61 -16.92 28.75
CA ALA A 71 3.79 -15.93 29.44
C ALA A 71 3.85 -14.56 28.74
N GLU A 72 2.69 -13.94 28.52
CA GLU A 72 2.65 -12.54 28.06
C GLU A 72 3.26 -11.56 29.07
N PRO A 73 3.97 -10.51 28.60
CA PRO A 73 4.58 -9.48 29.44
C PRO A 73 3.50 -8.53 29.97
N THR A 74 2.82 -8.93 31.05
CA THR A 74 1.90 -8.07 31.80
C THR A 74 2.64 -7.28 32.88
N PRO A 75 2.13 -6.12 33.34
CA PRO A 75 2.75 -5.34 34.42
C PRO A 75 3.05 -6.17 35.66
N ALA A 76 2.12 -7.03 36.07
CA ALA A 76 2.30 -7.90 37.23
C ALA A 76 3.45 -8.91 37.04
N ARG A 77 3.52 -9.56 35.87
CA ARG A 77 4.55 -10.58 35.60
C ARG A 77 5.94 -9.97 35.39
N VAL A 78 6.01 -8.82 34.73
CA VAL A 78 7.26 -8.08 34.55
C VAL A 78 7.76 -7.55 35.90
N ALA A 79 6.89 -7.04 36.76
CA ALA A 79 7.27 -6.63 38.12
C ALA A 79 7.75 -7.79 39.01
N VAL A 80 7.23 -9.01 38.82
CA VAL A 80 7.74 -10.21 39.49
C VAL A 80 9.14 -10.56 38.96
N ALA A 81 9.31 -10.64 37.64
CA ALA A 81 10.59 -10.97 37.04
C ALA A 81 11.69 -9.93 37.37
N LEU A 82 11.37 -8.64 37.39
CA LEU A 82 12.30 -7.57 37.76
C LEU A 82 12.73 -7.64 39.23
N ARG A 83 11.80 -7.98 40.14
CA ARG A 83 12.11 -8.18 41.55
C ARG A 83 13.03 -9.38 41.77
N GLU A 84 12.81 -10.46 41.03
CA GLU A 84 13.67 -11.64 41.09
C GLU A 84 15.07 -11.41 40.51
N GLU A 85 15.22 -10.48 39.56
CA GLU A 85 16.51 -9.97 39.07
C GLU A 85 17.15 -8.91 40.00
N GLY A 86 16.57 -8.68 41.18
CA GLY A 86 17.11 -7.80 42.21
C GLY A 86 16.93 -6.30 41.96
N ARG A 87 15.99 -5.89 41.10
CA ARG A 87 15.69 -4.47 40.83
C ARG A 87 14.32 -4.06 41.36
N LEU A 88 14.30 -3.01 42.17
CA LEU A 88 13.10 -2.26 42.53
C LEU A 88 13.02 -1.04 41.59
N LEU A 89 12.04 -1.04 40.69
CA LEU A 89 11.76 0.04 39.75
C LEU A 89 10.41 0.68 40.13
N GLY A 90 10.26 1.98 39.86
CA GLY A 90 8.99 2.67 40.05
C GLY A 90 7.94 2.22 39.01
N ASP A 91 6.66 2.47 39.28
CA ASP A 91 5.56 2.05 38.39
C ASP A 91 5.72 2.52 36.94
N ALA A 92 6.21 3.76 36.73
CA ALA A 92 6.47 4.30 35.40
C ALA A 92 7.60 3.56 34.66
N GLU A 93 8.66 3.17 35.38
CA GLU A 93 9.77 2.39 34.81
C GLU A 93 9.34 0.96 34.51
N VAL A 94 8.55 0.33 35.40
CA VAL A 94 7.96 -0.99 35.15
C VAL A 94 7.07 -0.95 33.91
N LEU A 95 6.22 0.08 33.75
CA LEU A 95 5.39 0.26 32.55
C LEU A 95 6.26 0.45 31.29
N GLY A 96 7.38 1.16 31.39
CA GLY A 96 8.35 1.29 30.30
C GLY A 96 8.99 -0.05 29.90
N VAL A 97 9.39 -0.87 30.88
CA VAL A 97 9.95 -2.22 30.64
C VAL A 97 8.89 -3.15 30.07
N VAL A 98 7.64 -3.08 30.56
CA VAL A 98 6.51 -3.83 30.01
C VAL A 98 6.29 -3.46 28.54
N ALA A 99 6.26 -2.17 28.22
CA ALA A 99 6.08 -1.71 26.84
C ALA A 99 7.22 -2.18 25.93
N ALA A 100 8.47 -2.09 26.38
CA ALA A 100 9.64 -2.58 25.64
C ALA A 100 9.60 -4.10 25.42
N LEU A 101 9.30 -4.88 26.47
CA LEU A 101 9.18 -6.34 26.36
C LEU A 101 8.01 -6.75 25.47
N ARG A 102 6.87 -6.07 25.58
CA ARG A 102 5.71 -6.34 24.73
C ARG A 102 6.01 -6.02 23.27
N SER A 103 6.69 -4.91 23.02
CA SER A 103 7.17 -4.52 21.70
C SER A 103 8.13 -5.56 21.11
N GLU A 104 9.05 -6.11 21.90
CA GLU A 104 10.02 -7.10 21.40
C GLU A 104 9.49 -8.53 21.27
N MET A 105 8.65 -8.94 22.23
CA MET A 105 8.14 -10.31 22.33
C MET A 105 6.90 -10.55 21.47
N VAL A 106 6.05 -9.53 21.33
CA VAL A 106 4.74 -9.63 20.66
C VAL A 106 4.61 -8.62 19.52
N GLY A 107 5.22 -7.43 19.66
CA GLY A 107 5.16 -6.35 18.70
C GLY A 107 6.20 -6.44 17.57
N SER A 108 6.34 -5.33 16.84
CA SER A 108 7.26 -5.18 15.72
C SER A 108 8.66 -4.68 16.14
N GLY A 109 8.93 -4.65 17.44
CA GLY A 109 10.21 -4.29 18.04
C GLY A 109 10.68 -2.89 17.61
N PRO A 110 11.91 -2.74 17.08
CA PRO A 110 12.43 -1.43 16.67
C PRO A 110 11.59 -0.68 15.64
N LEU A 111 10.69 -1.37 14.93
CA LEU A 111 9.83 -0.76 13.91
C LEU A 111 8.55 -0.17 14.49
N GLU A 112 8.20 -0.45 15.74
CA GLU A 112 6.91 -0.07 16.33
C GLU A 112 6.67 1.45 16.35
N PRO A 113 7.65 2.31 16.70
CA PRO A 113 7.47 3.76 16.60
C PRO A 113 7.19 4.22 15.17
N LEU A 114 7.77 3.57 14.17
CA LEU A 114 7.56 3.90 12.76
C LEU A 114 6.16 3.47 12.29
N LEU A 115 5.70 2.28 12.71
CA LEU A 115 4.36 1.77 12.37
C LEU A 115 3.24 2.54 13.09
N ALA A 116 3.52 3.06 14.28
CA ALA A 116 2.56 3.85 15.04
C ALA A 116 2.42 5.30 14.53
N ALA A 117 3.39 5.80 13.75
CA ALA A 117 3.39 7.15 13.22
C ALA A 117 2.23 7.34 12.20
N PRO A 118 1.26 8.24 12.44
CA PRO A 118 0.04 8.35 11.64
C PRO A 118 0.26 8.65 10.14
N GLU A 119 1.38 9.29 9.81
CA GLU A 119 1.76 9.65 8.45
C GLU A 119 2.42 8.50 7.69
N VAL A 120 2.99 7.51 8.37
CA VAL A 120 3.71 6.40 7.75
C VAL A 120 2.72 5.43 7.09
N THR A 121 2.98 5.12 5.83
CA THR A 121 2.19 4.15 5.05
C THR A 121 2.92 2.83 4.89
N ASP A 122 4.25 2.89 4.79
CA ASP A 122 5.09 1.73 4.49
C ASP A 122 6.37 1.80 5.32
N VAL A 123 6.80 0.66 5.86
CA VAL A 123 8.10 0.45 6.53
C VAL A 123 8.78 -0.73 5.84
N LEU A 124 9.96 -0.50 5.26
CA LEU A 124 10.72 -1.49 4.51
C LEU A 124 12.06 -1.75 5.20
N VAL A 125 12.47 -3.01 5.30
CA VAL A 125 13.79 -3.41 5.79
C VAL A 125 14.48 -4.21 4.71
N THR A 126 15.62 -3.75 4.22
CA THR A 126 16.44 -4.46 3.20
C THR A 126 17.70 -5.06 3.80
N ALA A 127 18.22 -4.45 4.86
CA ALA A 127 19.37 -4.90 5.63
C ALA A 127 19.24 -4.44 7.09
N PRO A 128 20.08 -4.95 8.03
CA PRO A 128 20.02 -4.55 9.43
C PRO A 128 20.16 -3.03 9.63
N ASP A 129 20.92 -2.35 8.79
CA ASP A 129 21.14 -0.91 8.84
C ASP A 129 20.36 -0.12 7.79
N GLU A 130 19.52 -0.79 6.99
CA GLU A 130 18.74 -0.18 5.90
C GLU A 130 17.24 -0.34 6.15
N VAL A 131 16.72 0.56 6.99
CA VAL A 131 15.28 0.71 7.25
C VAL A 131 14.76 1.97 6.57
N TRP A 132 13.71 1.82 5.77
CA TRP A 132 13.09 2.87 4.97
C TRP A 132 11.63 3.07 5.37
N VAL A 133 11.12 4.29 5.21
CA VAL A 133 9.70 4.59 5.38
C VAL A 133 9.17 5.42 4.21
N ASP A 134 7.90 5.23 3.87
CA ASP A 134 7.13 6.15 3.02
C ASP A 134 6.00 6.76 3.84
N SER A 135 5.75 8.06 3.64
CA SER A 135 4.60 8.79 4.22
C SER A 135 3.76 9.50 3.15
N GLY A 136 3.82 9.02 1.90
CA GLY A 136 3.19 9.60 0.72
C GLY A 136 4.13 10.45 -0.15
N GLY A 137 5.25 10.90 0.40
CA GLY A 137 6.28 11.68 -0.29
C GLY A 137 7.35 10.84 -1.01
N GLY A 138 7.31 9.51 -0.90
CA GLY A 138 8.36 8.61 -1.37
C GLY A 138 9.25 8.09 -0.24
N LEU A 139 10.14 7.16 -0.58
CA LEU A 139 10.98 6.44 0.38
C LEU A 139 12.08 7.32 0.96
N ARG A 140 12.19 7.33 2.29
CA ARG A 140 13.30 7.93 3.04
C ARG A 140 13.95 6.90 3.95
N ARG A 141 15.28 6.94 4.09
CA ARG A 141 16.01 6.12 5.06
C ARG A 141 15.78 6.67 6.47
N THR A 142 15.70 5.77 7.46
CA THR A 142 15.54 6.11 8.88
C THR A 142 16.84 5.85 9.65
N GLU A 143 16.87 6.29 10.91
CA GLU A 143 17.94 5.99 11.86
C GLU A 143 17.77 4.64 12.58
N VAL A 144 16.64 3.94 12.36
CA VAL A 144 16.38 2.64 12.99
C VAL A 144 17.35 1.60 12.44
N ARG A 145 17.99 0.84 13.33
CA ARG A 145 18.94 -0.22 13.00
C ARG A 145 18.67 -1.47 13.83
N PHE A 146 18.93 -2.61 13.23
CA PHE A 146 18.97 -3.90 13.87
C PHE A 146 20.43 -4.27 14.22
N PRO A 147 20.66 -5.06 15.29
CA PRO A 147 22.00 -5.50 15.66
C PRO A 147 22.71 -6.31 14.57
N ASP A 148 21.96 -7.19 13.89
CA ASP A 148 22.47 -8.10 12.88
C ASP A 148 21.35 -8.64 11.96
N ALA A 149 21.73 -9.34 10.89
CA ALA A 149 20.79 -9.97 9.96
C ALA A 149 19.94 -11.06 10.63
N ALA A 150 20.47 -11.71 11.67
CA ALA A 150 19.73 -12.71 12.43
C ALA A 150 18.58 -12.08 13.22
N ALA A 151 18.71 -10.84 13.69
CA ALA A 151 17.67 -10.09 14.37
C ALA A 151 16.51 -9.76 13.43
N VAL A 152 16.80 -9.36 12.20
CA VAL A 152 15.78 -9.14 11.16
C VAL A 152 15.04 -10.44 10.85
N ARG A 153 15.76 -11.55 10.67
CA ARG A 153 15.17 -12.89 10.48
C ARG A 153 14.25 -13.27 11.64
N ARG A 154 14.73 -13.15 12.89
CA ARG A 154 13.94 -13.45 14.08
C ARG A 154 12.68 -12.60 14.15
N LEU A 155 12.76 -11.31 13.79
CA LEU A 155 11.58 -10.43 13.75
C LEU A 155 10.57 -10.92 12.71
N ALA A 156 11.03 -11.19 11.48
CA ALA A 156 10.17 -11.68 10.40
C ALA A 156 9.43 -12.97 10.79
N GLN A 157 10.15 -13.92 11.40
CA GLN A 157 9.57 -15.20 11.84
C GLN A 157 8.56 -15.01 12.98
N ARG A 158 8.82 -14.12 13.94
CA ARG A 158 7.85 -13.79 14.99
C ARG A 158 6.59 -13.16 14.41
N LEU A 159 6.73 -12.16 13.54
CA LEU A 159 5.59 -11.50 12.89
C LEU A 159 4.76 -12.47 12.06
N ALA A 160 5.41 -13.39 11.33
CA ALA A 160 4.74 -14.46 10.61
C ALA A 160 3.95 -15.38 11.56
N ALA A 161 4.57 -15.80 12.67
CA ALA A 161 3.93 -16.67 13.66
C ALA A 161 2.72 -16.01 14.34
N VAL A 162 2.82 -14.72 14.68
CA VAL A 162 1.70 -13.92 15.21
C VAL A 162 0.54 -13.87 14.20
N ALA A 163 0.84 -13.82 12.91
CA ALA A 163 -0.17 -13.88 11.84
C ALA A 163 -0.64 -15.32 11.51
N GLY A 164 -0.24 -16.34 12.28
CA GLY A 164 -0.58 -17.74 12.03
C GLY A 164 0.05 -18.31 10.76
N ARG A 165 1.17 -17.75 10.31
CA ARG A 165 1.91 -18.18 9.13
C ARG A 165 3.28 -18.73 9.49
N ARG A 166 3.80 -19.56 8.58
CA ARG A 166 5.11 -20.19 8.69
C ARG A 166 6.11 -19.43 7.82
N LEU A 167 7.30 -19.16 8.37
CA LEU A 167 8.42 -18.54 7.67
C LEU A 167 9.71 -19.22 8.13
N ASP A 168 10.29 -20.04 7.26
CA ASP A 168 11.52 -20.80 7.54
C ASP A 168 12.23 -21.17 6.23
N ASP A 169 13.29 -21.97 6.31
CA ASP A 169 14.11 -22.28 5.13
C ASP A 169 13.36 -23.16 4.10
N ALA A 170 12.27 -23.83 4.50
CA ALA A 170 11.40 -24.57 3.59
C ALA A 170 10.31 -23.66 2.96
N HIS A 171 9.89 -22.61 3.66
CA HIS A 171 8.96 -21.58 3.20
C HIS A 171 9.62 -20.21 3.32
N PRO A 172 10.53 -19.85 2.39
CA PRO A 172 11.42 -18.70 2.55
C PRO A 172 10.74 -17.36 2.23
N TRP A 173 9.42 -17.31 2.06
CA TRP A 173 8.65 -16.08 2.03
C TRP A 173 7.29 -16.26 2.67
N VAL A 174 6.67 -15.14 3.06
CA VAL A 174 5.32 -15.13 3.64
C VAL A 174 4.60 -13.85 3.29
N ASP A 175 3.30 -13.98 3.01
CA ASP A 175 2.33 -12.89 2.99
C ASP A 175 1.34 -13.08 4.13
N ALA A 176 1.19 -12.06 4.95
CA ALA A 176 0.49 -12.14 6.22
C ALA A 176 -0.18 -10.82 6.59
N ARG A 177 -1.13 -10.91 7.53
CA ARG A 177 -1.77 -9.75 8.15
C ARG A 177 -1.59 -9.83 9.65
N LEU A 178 -1.02 -8.77 10.21
CA LEU A 178 -0.83 -8.63 11.64
C LEU A 178 -2.17 -8.26 12.33
N PRO A 179 -2.29 -8.47 13.66
CA PRO A 179 -3.53 -8.19 14.40
C PRO A 179 -4.03 -6.74 14.30
N ASP A 180 -3.11 -5.78 14.12
CA ASP A 180 -3.40 -4.36 13.91
C ASP A 180 -3.90 -4.05 12.47
N GLY A 181 -3.89 -5.04 11.59
CA GLY A 181 -4.28 -4.93 10.19
C GLY A 181 -3.14 -4.61 9.24
N THR A 182 -1.92 -4.38 9.74
CA THR A 182 -0.70 -4.16 8.95
C THR A 182 -0.41 -5.38 8.09
N ARG A 183 -0.12 -5.16 6.81
CA ARG A 183 0.30 -6.25 5.91
C ARG A 183 1.79 -6.48 6.05
N LEU A 184 2.17 -7.74 6.15
CA LEU A 184 3.54 -8.21 6.18
C LEU A 184 3.81 -8.99 4.90
N HIS A 185 4.85 -8.58 4.18
CA HIS A 185 5.59 -9.46 3.28
C HIS A 185 7.00 -9.63 3.82
N ALA A 186 7.51 -10.86 3.87
CA ALA A 186 8.88 -11.13 4.26
C ALA A 186 9.52 -12.18 3.37
N VAL A 187 10.83 -12.05 3.13
CA VAL A 187 11.62 -12.98 2.31
C VAL A 187 12.94 -13.28 3.02
N LEU A 188 13.26 -14.56 3.19
CA LEU A 188 14.48 -15.05 3.83
C LEU A 188 15.59 -15.29 2.79
N PRO A 189 16.88 -15.22 3.19
CA PRO A 189 17.97 -15.79 2.43
C PRO A 189 17.79 -17.30 2.20
N PRO A 190 18.29 -17.86 1.08
CA PRO A 190 19.06 -17.19 0.04
C PRO A 190 18.19 -16.50 -1.03
N VAL A 191 16.86 -16.53 -0.94
CA VAL A 191 15.97 -15.87 -1.92
C VAL A 191 16.16 -14.35 -1.88
N ALA A 192 16.20 -13.79 -0.68
CA ALA A 192 16.71 -12.45 -0.46
C ALA A 192 18.23 -12.50 -0.28
N VAL A 193 18.96 -11.91 -1.23
CA VAL A 193 20.44 -11.88 -1.20
C VAL A 193 20.89 -10.95 -0.07
N GLY A 194 21.78 -11.44 0.79
CA GLY A 194 22.42 -10.66 1.86
C GLY A 194 21.69 -10.70 3.21
N SER A 195 20.40 -10.34 3.25
CA SER A 195 19.62 -10.29 4.50
C SER A 195 18.16 -10.67 4.28
N THR A 196 17.45 -10.98 5.37
CA THR A 196 15.98 -11.04 5.35
C THR A 196 15.43 -9.66 4.98
N CYS A 197 14.47 -9.63 4.05
CA CYS A 197 13.74 -8.44 3.66
C CYS A 197 12.35 -8.41 4.28
N LEU A 198 11.90 -7.24 4.75
CA LEU A 198 10.56 -7.01 5.27
C LEU A 198 9.90 -5.86 4.50
N SER A 199 8.62 -6.01 4.20
CA SER A 199 7.74 -4.93 3.73
C SER A 199 6.48 -4.93 4.58
N LEU A 200 6.33 -3.87 5.38
CA LEU A 200 5.17 -3.64 6.23
C LEU A 200 4.35 -2.50 5.66
N ARG A 201 3.08 -2.74 5.34
CA ARG A 201 2.17 -1.71 4.85
C ARG A 201 1.05 -1.48 5.86
N VAL A 202 1.07 -0.30 6.47
CA VAL A 202 0.14 0.09 7.53
C VAL A 202 -1.23 0.34 6.91
N LEU A 203 -2.26 -0.27 7.50
CA LEU A 203 -3.63 0.03 7.11
C LEU A 203 -4.09 1.28 7.85
N ARG A 204 -4.51 2.31 7.11
CA ARG A 204 -5.10 3.50 7.74
C ARG A 204 -6.46 3.15 8.36
N PRO A 205 -6.72 3.55 9.61
CA PRO A 205 -7.95 3.18 10.31
C PRO A 205 -9.20 3.91 9.78
N LYS A 206 -9.06 5.08 9.14
CA LYS A 206 -10.16 5.88 8.60
C LYS A 206 -10.01 6.12 7.10
N ALA A 207 -11.08 5.89 6.34
CA ALA A 207 -11.15 6.29 4.93
C ALA A 207 -11.35 7.80 4.80
N PHE A 208 -10.73 8.39 3.78
CA PHE A 208 -10.99 9.78 3.43
C PHE A 208 -12.43 9.93 2.92
N THR A 209 -13.06 11.03 3.28
CA THR A 209 -14.30 11.48 2.65
C THR A 209 -14.01 12.10 1.28
N LEU A 210 -15.02 12.18 0.41
CA LEU A 210 -14.87 12.84 -0.89
C LEU A 210 -14.47 14.32 -0.72
N ASP A 211 -14.98 14.98 0.32
CA ASP A 211 -14.72 16.39 0.59
C ASP A 211 -13.27 16.59 1.10
N GLU A 212 -12.74 15.67 1.90
CA GLU A 212 -11.31 15.66 2.28
C GLU A 212 -10.41 15.44 1.06
N LEU A 213 -10.79 14.54 0.13
CA LEU A 213 -10.06 14.34 -1.12
C LEU A 213 -10.12 15.56 -2.04
N ALA A 214 -11.24 16.28 -2.06
CA ALA A 214 -11.36 17.55 -2.80
C ALA A 214 -10.47 18.64 -2.17
N ALA A 215 -10.48 18.76 -0.85
CA ALA A 215 -9.61 19.69 -0.12
C ALA A 215 -8.12 19.41 -0.33
N ALA A 216 -7.73 18.13 -0.43
CA ALA A 216 -6.36 17.70 -0.76
C ALA A 216 -6.00 17.86 -2.26
N GLY A 217 -6.95 18.26 -3.11
CA GLY A 217 -6.78 18.38 -4.55
C GLY A 217 -6.78 17.05 -5.31
N THR A 218 -6.98 15.91 -4.64
CA THR A 218 -7.12 14.60 -5.29
C THR A 218 -8.35 14.52 -6.17
N VAL A 219 -9.41 15.24 -5.78
CA VAL A 219 -10.56 15.51 -6.65
C VAL A 219 -10.51 16.98 -7.03
N PRO A 220 -10.02 17.32 -8.24
CA PRO A 220 -9.90 18.72 -8.63
C PRO A 220 -11.29 19.36 -8.87
N PRO A 221 -11.37 20.69 -9.01
CA PRO A 221 -12.63 21.42 -9.05
C PRO A 221 -13.66 20.84 -10.02
N GLY A 222 -14.90 20.69 -9.54
CA GLY A 222 -16.03 20.13 -10.30
C GLY A 222 -16.08 18.60 -10.36
N GLY A 223 -15.02 17.90 -9.93
CA GLY A 223 -15.01 16.44 -9.89
C GLY A 223 -15.90 15.85 -8.81
N ASP A 224 -16.02 16.51 -7.67
CA ASP A 224 -16.92 16.14 -6.58
C ASP A 224 -18.37 16.01 -7.07
N ARG A 225 -18.86 17.02 -7.80
CA ARG A 225 -20.22 17.02 -8.36
C ARG A 225 -20.42 15.91 -9.38
N LEU A 226 -19.45 15.73 -10.28
CA LEU A 226 -19.55 14.73 -11.34
C LEU A 226 -19.52 13.30 -10.78
N LEU A 227 -18.67 13.03 -9.79
CA LEU A 227 -18.63 11.73 -9.11
C LEU A 227 -19.91 11.45 -8.34
N ARG A 228 -20.48 12.46 -7.67
CA ARG A 228 -21.80 12.34 -7.03
C ARG A 228 -22.90 12.02 -8.06
N SER A 229 -22.87 12.63 -9.25
CA SER A 229 -23.81 12.29 -10.34
C SER A 229 -23.64 10.85 -10.83
N VAL A 230 -22.41 10.37 -11.00
CA VAL A 230 -22.12 8.97 -11.38
C VAL A 230 -22.70 7.98 -10.35
N LEU A 231 -22.55 8.29 -9.06
CA LEU A 231 -23.07 7.45 -7.97
C LEU A 231 -24.59 7.50 -7.86
N ALA A 232 -25.18 8.71 -7.95
CA ALA A 232 -26.63 8.92 -7.88
C ALA A 232 -27.36 8.21 -9.02
N ALA A 233 -26.74 8.19 -10.21
CA ALA A 233 -27.24 7.47 -11.37
C ALA A 233 -26.97 5.96 -11.35
N ARG A 234 -26.37 5.44 -10.24
CA ARG A 234 -25.98 4.03 -10.06
C ARG A 234 -25.21 3.47 -11.26
N LEU A 235 -24.37 4.29 -11.88
CA LEU A 235 -23.56 3.85 -13.01
C LEU A 235 -22.51 2.86 -12.52
N SER A 236 -22.32 1.77 -13.27
CA SER A 236 -21.20 0.87 -13.07
C SER A 236 -19.90 1.54 -13.49
N PHE A 237 -18.85 1.44 -12.67
CA PHE A 237 -17.58 2.08 -12.97
C PHE A 237 -16.35 1.27 -12.55
N LEU A 238 -15.25 1.46 -13.27
CA LEU A 238 -13.93 1.00 -12.85
C LEU A 238 -13.03 2.20 -12.57
N ILE A 239 -12.29 2.15 -11.47
CA ILE A 239 -11.22 3.10 -11.19
C ILE A 239 -9.90 2.53 -11.71
N SER A 240 -9.28 3.20 -12.66
CA SER A 240 -8.01 2.80 -13.25
C SER A 240 -6.84 3.70 -12.85
N GLY A 241 -5.62 3.18 -12.93
CA GLY A 241 -4.40 3.93 -12.62
C GLY A 241 -3.23 3.07 -12.14
N GLY A 242 -2.06 3.70 -12.08
CA GLY A 242 -0.80 3.09 -11.64
C GLY A 242 -0.80 2.60 -10.18
N THR A 243 0.29 1.94 -9.78
CA THR A 243 0.49 1.56 -8.37
C THR A 243 0.66 2.81 -7.52
N GLY A 244 -0.01 2.87 -6.37
CA GLY A 244 0.07 4.02 -5.47
C GLY A 244 -0.58 5.31 -5.99
N SER A 245 -1.39 5.26 -7.05
CA SER A 245 -2.12 6.44 -7.59
C SER A 245 -3.34 6.84 -6.76
N GLY A 246 -3.76 6.02 -5.79
CA GLY A 246 -4.90 6.31 -4.92
C GLY A 246 -6.23 5.68 -5.34
N LYS A 247 -6.24 4.68 -6.24
CA LYS A 247 -7.47 3.98 -6.68
C LYS A 247 -8.36 3.53 -5.53
N THR A 248 -7.80 2.74 -4.62
CA THR A 248 -8.50 2.18 -3.46
C THR A 248 -8.99 3.27 -2.51
N THR A 249 -8.22 4.35 -2.37
CA THR A 249 -8.59 5.51 -1.55
C THR A 249 -9.81 6.23 -2.12
N LEU A 250 -9.80 6.52 -3.43
CA LEU A 250 -10.95 7.11 -4.11
C LEU A 250 -12.17 6.19 -4.05
N LEU A 251 -11.98 4.89 -4.32
CA LEU A 251 -13.06 3.90 -4.23
C LEU A 251 -13.72 3.90 -2.85
N SER A 252 -12.92 3.85 -1.78
CA SER A 252 -13.42 3.85 -0.40
C SER A 252 -14.20 5.13 -0.08
N ALA A 253 -13.76 6.29 -0.58
CA ALA A 253 -14.46 7.56 -0.40
C ALA A 253 -15.81 7.59 -1.13
N LEU A 254 -15.85 7.11 -2.37
CA LEU A 254 -17.08 7.03 -3.17
C LEU A 254 -18.10 6.07 -2.57
N LEU A 255 -17.64 4.93 -2.06
CA LEU A 255 -18.51 3.96 -1.38
C LEU A 255 -19.11 4.51 -0.07
N GLY A 256 -18.47 5.48 0.58
CA GLY A 256 -19.05 6.18 1.73
C GLY A 256 -20.22 7.11 1.37
N LEU A 257 -20.41 7.43 0.08
CA LEU A 257 -21.51 8.27 -0.42
C LEU A 257 -22.70 7.46 -0.96
N VAL A 258 -22.59 6.13 -0.98
CA VAL A 258 -23.68 5.21 -1.36
C VAL A 258 -24.85 5.38 -0.39
N GLY A 259 -26.09 5.17 -0.86
CA GLY A 259 -27.29 5.33 -0.05
C GLY A 259 -27.25 4.42 1.18
N ARG A 260 -27.57 4.95 2.36
CA ARG A 260 -27.40 4.26 3.66
C ARG A 260 -28.24 2.97 3.79
N ASP A 261 -29.26 2.83 2.94
CA ASP A 261 -30.15 1.67 2.80
C ASP A 261 -29.58 0.59 1.88
N GLU A 262 -28.55 0.89 1.08
CA GLU A 262 -27.91 -0.06 0.16
C GLU A 262 -26.92 -0.98 0.90
N ARG A 263 -26.90 -2.27 0.55
CA ARG A 263 -25.93 -3.23 1.06
C ARG A 263 -24.72 -3.32 0.13
N ILE A 264 -23.54 -3.01 0.67
CA ILE A 264 -22.27 -3.10 -0.06
C ILE A 264 -21.58 -4.41 0.29
N VAL A 265 -21.21 -5.22 -0.71
CA VAL A 265 -20.38 -6.42 -0.52
C VAL A 265 -19.05 -6.24 -1.24
N LEU A 266 -17.97 -6.19 -0.46
CA LEU A 266 -16.60 -6.03 -0.93
C LEU A 266 -15.94 -7.40 -1.06
N ALA A 267 -15.35 -7.69 -2.20
CA ALA A 267 -14.46 -8.83 -2.41
C ALA A 267 -13.04 -8.31 -2.66
N GLU A 268 -12.11 -8.66 -1.78
CA GLU A 268 -10.73 -8.16 -1.83
C GLU A 268 -9.73 -9.30 -1.63
N ASP A 269 -8.58 -9.24 -2.30
CA ASP A 269 -7.49 -10.16 -1.98
C ASP A 269 -6.96 -9.96 -0.58
N SER A 270 -6.89 -8.70 -0.19
CA SER A 270 -6.53 -8.30 1.15
C SER A 270 -7.39 -7.11 1.51
N ALA A 271 -8.01 -7.15 2.68
CA ALA A 271 -9.16 -6.29 2.91
C ALA A 271 -8.72 -4.88 3.33
N GLU A 272 -8.66 -3.98 2.35
CA GLU A 272 -8.06 -2.64 2.35
C GLU A 272 -9.15 -1.57 2.47
N LEU A 273 -10.28 -1.76 1.79
CA LEU A 273 -11.41 -0.84 1.77
C LEU A 273 -12.10 -0.78 3.15
N ARG A 274 -12.42 0.44 3.57
CA ARG A 274 -13.11 0.78 4.82
C ARG A 274 -14.05 1.98 4.60
N PRO A 275 -15.03 1.88 3.68
CA PRO A 275 -15.95 2.99 3.46
C PRO A 275 -16.74 3.30 4.74
N ASP A 276 -16.98 4.59 4.98
CA ASP A 276 -17.85 5.04 6.07
C ASP A 276 -19.31 4.83 5.66
N HIS A 277 -19.77 3.58 5.79
CA HIS A 277 -21.09 3.15 5.38
C HIS A 277 -21.66 2.13 6.40
N PRO A 278 -22.93 2.24 6.83
CA PRO A 278 -23.48 1.42 7.91
C PRO A 278 -23.61 -0.07 7.55
N HIS A 279 -23.75 -0.40 6.26
CA HIS A 279 -24.06 -1.74 5.81
C HIS A 279 -23.02 -2.27 4.80
N VAL A 280 -21.87 -2.69 5.32
CA VAL A 280 -20.74 -3.18 4.51
C VAL A 280 -20.35 -4.58 4.94
N VAL A 281 -20.38 -5.51 3.99
CA VAL A 281 -19.84 -6.86 4.14
C VAL A 281 -18.48 -6.91 3.46
N ARG A 282 -17.49 -7.47 4.14
CA ARG A 282 -16.10 -7.49 3.67
C ARG A 282 -15.63 -8.93 3.57
N LEU A 283 -15.36 -9.38 2.34
CA LEU A 283 -14.85 -10.70 2.02
C LEU A 283 -13.38 -10.58 1.64
N GLU A 284 -12.55 -11.48 2.18
CA GLU A 284 -11.11 -11.49 1.98
C GLU A 284 -10.67 -12.86 1.46
N THR A 285 -9.72 -12.88 0.52
CA THR A 285 -9.21 -14.15 0.00
C THR A 285 -8.46 -14.90 1.08
N ARG A 286 -8.37 -16.21 0.92
CA ARG A 286 -7.63 -17.07 1.84
C ARG A 286 -6.68 -17.95 1.04
N PRO A 287 -5.36 -17.86 1.24
CA PRO A 287 -4.44 -18.81 0.61
C PRO A 287 -4.71 -20.22 1.16
N ALA A 288 -4.27 -21.24 0.42
CA ALA A 288 -4.31 -22.62 0.89
C ALA A 288 -3.59 -22.78 2.24
N ASN A 289 -4.01 -23.80 3.02
CA ASN A 289 -3.26 -24.27 4.16
C ASN A 289 -1.97 -24.98 3.70
N GLN A 290 -1.17 -25.47 4.65
CA GLN A 290 0.09 -26.15 4.35
C GLN A 290 -0.08 -27.44 3.52
N GLU A 291 -1.27 -28.03 3.53
CA GLU A 291 -1.63 -29.24 2.77
C GLU A 291 -2.19 -28.90 1.37
N GLY A 292 -2.20 -27.62 0.99
CA GLY A 292 -2.76 -27.16 -0.28
C GLY A 292 -4.29 -27.06 -0.29
N ALA A 293 -4.96 -27.30 0.83
CA ALA A 293 -6.41 -27.29 0.95
C ALA A 293 -6.96 -25.92 1.38
N GLY A 294 -8.22 -25.65 1.03
CA GLY A 294 -8.95 -24.48 1.55
C GLY A 294 -8.57 -23.14 0.93
N LEU A 295 -7.94 -23.11 -0.24
CA LEU A 295 -7.79 -21.90 -1.06
C LEU A 295 -9.17 -21.29 -1.34
N VAL A 296 -9.30 -20.00 -1.10
CA VAL A 296 -10.47 -19.19 -1.49
C VAL A 296 -9.95 -18.05 -2.35
N THR A 297 -10.25 -18.12 -3.65
CA THR A 297 -9.80 -17.14 -4.64
C THR A 297 -10.73 -15.93 -4.69
N LEU A 298 -10.26 -14.83 -5.27
CA LEU A 298 -11.10 -13.65 -5.48
C LEU A 298 -12.34 -13.97 -6.33
N ARG A 299 -12.18 -14.87 -7.31
CA ARG A 299 -13.28 -15.42 -8.12
C ARG A 299 -14.35 -16.10 -7.26
N ASP A 300 -13.93 -16.90 -6.28
CA ASP A 300 -14.86 -17.56 -5.36
C ASP A 300 -15.62 -16.52 -4.52
N LEU A 301 -14.93 -15.49 -4.04
CA LEU A 301 -15.55 -14.41 -3.27
C LEU A 301 -16.60 -13.67 -4.08
N VAL A 302 -16.31 -13.32 -5.34
CA VAL A 302 -17.29 -12.64 -6.21
C VAL A 302 -18.53 -13.50 -6.41
N ARG A 303 -18.36 -14.81 -6.65
CA ARG A 303 -19.49 -15.74 -6.78
C ARG A 303 -20.31 -15.89 -5.50
N GLN A 304 -19.66 -15.87 -4.34
CA GLN A 304 -20.38 -15.92 -3.07
C GLN A 304 -21.06 -14.59 -2.76
N ALA A 305 -20.43 -13.46 -3.05
CA ALA A 305 -20.98 -12.13 -2.86
C ALA A 305 -22.33 -11.96 -3.55
N LEU A 306 -22.48 -12.49 -4.77
CA LEU A 306 -23.75 -12.48 -5.52
C LEU A 306 -24.91 -13.17 -4.80
N ARG A 307 -24.63 -14.12 -3.90
CA ARG A 307 -25.65 -14.82 -3.09
C ARG A 307 -26.00 -14.07 -1.81
N MET A 308 -25.32 -12.98 -1.52
CA MET A 308 -25.49 -12.20 -0.29
C MET A 308 -26.45 -11.01 -0.44
N ARG A 309 -27.25 -10.99 -1.52
CA ARG A 309 -28.15 -9.89 -1.91
C ARG A 309 -27.44 -8.52 -1.88
N PRO A 310 -26.35 -8.32 -2.64
CA PRO A 310 -25.68 -7.02 -2.69
C PRO A 310 -26.52 -6.03 -3.50
N ASP A 311 -26.68 -4.80 -2.99
CA ASP A 311 -27.10 -3.66 -3.81
C ASP A 311 -25.90 -3.10 -4.58
N ARG A 312 -24.69 -3.20 -3.99
CA ARG A 312 -23.40 -2.87 -4.63
C ARG A 312 -22.44 -4.04 -4.49
N LEU A 313 -22.03 -4.63 -5.61
CA LEU A 313 -20.90 -5.55 -5.66
C LEU A 313 -19.62 -4.77 -5.96
N VAL A 314 -18.61 -4.94 -5.11
CA VAL A 314 -17.32 -4.26 -5.28
C VAL A 314 -16.18 -5.25 -5.33
N VAL A 315 -15.35 -5.15 -6.36
CA VAL A 315 -14.08 -5.90 -6.43
C VAL A 315 -12.93 -4.94 -6.15
N GLY A 316 -12.16 -5.22 -5.09
CA GLY A 316 -11.08 -4.35 -4.63
C GLY A 316 -10.09 -4.02 -5.73
N GLU A 317 -9.56 -5.04 -6.42
CA GLU A 317 -8.75 -4.89 -7.63
C GLU A 317 -8.94 -6.09 -8.54
N VAL A 318 -9.26 -5.84 -9.81
CA VAL A 318 -9.43 -6.88 -10.83
C VAL A 318 -8.06 -7.18 -11.44
N ARG A 319 -7.57 -8.39 -11.19
CA ARG A 319 -6.22 -8.87 -11.53
C ARG A 319 -6.21 -10.22 -12.25
N GLY A 320 -7.35 -10.88 -12.39
CA GLY A 320 -7.41 -12.24 -12.91
C GLY A 320 -8.82 -12.70 -13.30
N PRO A 321 -9.11 -14.01 -13.17
CA PRO A 321 -10.33 -14.65 -13.66
C PRO A 321 -11.65 -14.14 -13.06
N GLU A 322 -11.61 -13.44 -11.92
CA GLU A 322 -12.77 -12.78 -11.33
C GLU A 322 -13.38 -11.69 -12.23
N VAL A 323 -12.64 -11.19 -13.24
CA VAL A 323 -13.17 -10.23 -14.23
C VAL A 323 -14.44 -10.76 -14.90
N THR A 324 -14.52 -12.07 -15.10
CA THR A 324 -15.64 -12.74 -15.78
C THR A 324 -16.90 -12.68 -14.94
N ASP A 325 -16.78 -13.00 -13.67
CA ASP A 325 -17.88 -12.98 -12.72
C ASP A 325 -18.29 -11.54 -12.37
N LEU A 326 -17.34 -10.60 -12.33
CA LEU A 326 -17.64 -9.17 -12.19
C LEU A 326 -18.45 -8.65 -13.39
N LEU A 327 -17.98 -8.87 -14.62
CA LEU A 327 -18.70 -8.41 -15.81
C LEU A 327 -20.09 -9.07 -15.91
N ALA A 328 -20.22 -10.35 -15.57
CA ALA A 328 -21.52 -11.02 -15.50
C ALA A 328 -22.44 -10.38 -14.44
N ALA A 329 -21.90 -10.04 -13.26
CA ALA A 329 -22.65 -9.37 -12.20
C ALA A 329 -23.21 -8.02 -12.64
N LEU A 330 -22.37 -7.20 -13.31
CA LEU A 330 -22.76 -5.89 -13.84
C LEU A 330 -23.89 -5.98 -14.87
N ASN A 331 -24.00 -7.11 -15.57
CA ASN A 331 -25.05 -7.37 -16.57
C ASN A 331 -26.35 -7.97 -15.97
N THR A 332 -26.34 -8.42 -14.72
CA THR A 332 -27.44 -9.22 -14.11
C THR A 332 -28.17 -8.48 -12.98
N GLY A 333 -28.23 -7.15 -13.05
CA GLY A 333 -29.02 -6.33 -12.12
C GLY A 333 -28.28 -5.86 -10.87
N HIS A 334 -26.95 -5.97 -10.83
CA HIS A 334 -26.11 -5.34 -9.80
C HIS A 334 -25.69 -3.95 -10.23
N GLU A 335 -26.68 -3.06 -10.33
CA GLU A 335 -26.46 -1.67 -10.72
C GLU A 335 -25.44 -0.99 -9.81
N GLY A 336 -24.60 -0.14 -10.40
CA GLY A 336 -23.60 0.59 -9.64
C GLY A 336 -22.48 -0.26 -9.05
N GLY A 337 -22.36 -1.53 -9.47
CA GLY A 337 -21.19 -2.35 -9.17
C GLY A 337 -19.91 -1.72 -9.71
N CYS A 338 -18.82 -1.88 -8.97
CA CYS A 338 -17.58 -1.18 -9.28
C CYS A 338 -16.33 -1.94 -8.82
N GLY A 339 -15.17 -1.44 -9.22
CA GLY A 339 -13.91 -1.97 -8.74
C GLY A 339 -12.72 -1.15 -9.18
N THR A 340 -11.51 -1.63 -8.89
CA THR A 340 -10.29 -1.03 -9.43
C THR A 340 -9.60 -1.94 -10.42
N VAL A 341 -8.80 -1.36 -11.33
CA VAL A 341 -7.97 -2.11 -12.27
C VAL A 341 -6.66 -1.35 -12.49
N HIS A 342 -5.55 -2.06 -12.59
CA HIS A 342 -4.29 -1.43 -12.96
C HIS A 342 -4.24 -1.15 -14.47
N ALA A 343 -4.09 0.11 -14.85
CA ALA A 343 -3.87 0.55 -16.22
C ALA A 343 -3.10 1.88 -16.21
N ASN A 344 -2.23 2.09 -17.20
CA ASN A 344 -1.41 3.29 -17.31
C ASN A 344 -2.19 4.47 -17.91
N ALA A 345 -3.20 4.19 -18.73
CA ALA A 345 -4.15 5.16 -19.23
C ALA A 345 -5.58 4.59 -19.19
N ALA A 346 -6.59 5.48 -19.17
CA ALA A 346 -8.00 5.09 -19.28
C ALA A 346 -8.29 4.33 -20.58
N ALA A 347 -7.62 4.72 -21.67
CA ALA A 347 -7.72 4.10 -22.99
C ALA A 347 -7.23 2.64 -23.02
N ASP A 348 -6.36 2.24 -22.10
CA ASP A 348 -5.79 0.88 -22.05
C ASP A 348 -6.72 -0.11 -21.32
N VAL A 349 -7.76 0.38 -20.64
CA VAL A 349 -8.63 -0.47 -19.81
C VAL A 349 -9.28 -1.61 -20.61
N PRO A 350 -9.86 -1.40 -21.80
CA PRO A 350 -10.42 -2.50 -22.59
C PRO A 350 -9.39 -3.59 -22.92
N ALA A 351 -8.19 -3.20 -23.34
CA ALA A 351 -7.11 -4.15 -23.64
C ALA A 351 -6.63 -4.90 -22.38
N ARG A 352 -6.58 -4.21 -21.23
CA ARG A 352 -6.28 -4.84 -19.94
C ARG A 352 -7.32 -5.88 -19.56
N LEU A 353 -8.61 -5.54 -19.68
CA LEU A 353 -9.70 -6.47 -19.40
C LEU A 353 -9.68 -7.65 -20.38
N GLU A 354 -9.37 -7.42 -21.65
CA GLU A 354 -9.18 -8.48 -22.66
C GLU A 354 -8.10 -9.48 -22.23
N ALA A 355 -6.92 -9.00 -21.81
CA ALA A 355 -5.85 -9.86 -21.32
C ALA A 355 -6.30 -10.68 -20.10
N LEU A 356 -7.00 -10.07 -19.15
CA LEU A 356 -7.52 -10.76 -17.95
C LEU A 356 -8.60 -11.79 -18.31
N GLY A 357 -9.55 -11.44 -19.17
CA GLY A 357 -10.62 -12.34 -19.59
C GLY A 357 -10.11 -13.52 -20.40
N SER A 358 -9.07 -13.31 -21.21
CA SER A 358 -8.39 -14.39 -21.95
C SER A 358 -7.83 -15.46 -21.01
N THR A 359 -7.18 -15.05 -19.90
CA THR A 359 -6.70 -16.02 -18.87
C THR A 359 -7.83 -16.78 -18.18
N ALA A 360 -9.06 -16.26 -18.26
CA ALA A 360 -10.25 -16.86 -17.69
C ALA A 360 -11.06 -17.70 -18.68
N GLY A 361 -10.59 -17.81 -19.94
CA GLY A 361 -11.24 -18.57 -21.00
C GLY A 361 -12.37 -17.84 -21.73
N LEU A 362 -12.52 -16.52 -21.57
CA LEU A 362 -13.42 -15.74 -22.44
C LEU A 362 -12.74 -15.41 -23.75
N ASP A 363 -13.45 -15.66 -24.85
CA ASP A 363 -13.06 -15.11 -26.13
C ASP A 363 -13.20 -13.58 -26.13
N ARG A 364 -12.43 -12.93 -27.00
CA ARG A 364 -12.37 -11.48 -27.12
C ARG A 364 -13.74 -10.85 -27.40
N MET A 365 -14.56 -11.47 -28.26
CA MET A 365 -15.88 -10.94 -28.63
C MET A 365 -16.86 -11.01 -27.47
N ALA A 366 -16.89 -12.14 -26.75
CA ALA A 366 -17.71 -12.29 -25.56
C ALA A 366 -17.31 -11.28 -24.48
N LEU A 367 -16.01 -11.06 -24.26
CA LEU A 367 -15.54 -10.06 -23.30
C LEU A 367 -16.02 -8.65 -23.68
N HIS A 368 -15.80 -8.21 -24.91
CA HIS A 368 -16.25 -6.89 -25.35
C HIS A 368 -17.78 -6.77 -25.36
N SER A 369 -18.50 -7.87 -25.60
CA SER A 369 -19.94 -7.90 -25.49
C SER A 369 -20.40 -7.65 -24.05
N GLN A 370 -19.83 -8.37 -23.07
CA GLN A 370 -20.14 -8.17 -21.65
C GLN A 370 -19.70 -6.79 -21.16
N LEU A 371 -18.55 -6.30 -21.62
CA LEU A 371 -18.01 -5.00 -21.23
C LEU A 371 -18.90 -3.85 -21.69
N ALA A 372 -19.36 -3.89 -22.95
CA ALA A 372 -20.22 -2.87 -23.52
C ALA A 372 -21.60 -2.79 -22.83
N ALA A 373 -22.10 -3.92 -22.34
CA ALA A 373 -23.40 -4.00 -21.69
C ALA A 373 -23.31 -3.71 -20.18
N GLY A 374 -22.20 -4.09 -19.54
CA GLY A 374 -22.07 -4.06 -18.08
C GLY A 374 -21.36 -2.82 -17.53
N LEU A 375 -20.36 -2.25 -18.23
CA LEU A 375 -19.56 -1.14 -17.70
C LEU A 375 -19.97 0.20 -18.33
N SER A 376 -20.24 1.20 -17.49
CA SER A 376 -20.70 2.51 -17.95
C SER A 376 -19.54 3.50 -18.12
N VAL A 377 -18.65 3.56 -17.12
CA VAL A 377 -17.65 4.63 -16.99
C VAL A 377 -16.31 4.10 -16.47
N VAL A 378 -15.21 4.69 -16.94
CA VAL A 378 -13.87 4.52 -16.36
C VAL A 378 -13.45 5.83 -15.71
N LEU A 379 -13.09 5.78 -14.43
CA LEU A 379 -12.51 6.89 -13.67
C LEU A 379 -11.00 6.68 -13.59
N HIS A 380 -10.19 7.59 -14.13
CA HIS A 380 -8.75 7.41 -14.18
C HIS A 380 -8.04 8.32 -13.17
N VAL A 381 -7.23 7.73 -12.31
CA VAL A 381 -6.39 8.42 -11.33
C VAL A 381 -4.91 8.28 -11.66
N MET A 382 -4.17 9.38 -11.53
CA MET A 382 -2.74 9.44 -11.76
C MET A 382 -2.01 9.91 -10.51
N ARG A 383 -0.73 9.53 -10.41
CA ARG A 383 0.25 10.18 -9.54
C ARG A 383 1.18 10.98 -10.44
N ASP A 384 1.23 12.28 -10.27
CA ASP A 384 2.12 13.11 -11.07
C ASP A 384 3.59 13.02 -10.59
N ARG A 385 4.49 13.70 -11.30
CA ARG A 385 5.93 13.69 -10.98
C ARG A 385 6.27 14.33 -9.63
N THR A 386 5.38 15.17 -9.10
CA THR A 386 5.53 15.77 -7.76
C THR A 386 5.01 14.85 -6.66
N GLY A 387 4.46 13.69 -7.03
CA GLY A 387 3.89 12.72 -6.11
C GLY A 387 2.42 12.99 -5.77
N HIS A 388 1.82 14.06 -6.31
CA HIS A 388 0.43 14.42 -6.08
C HIS A 388 -0.51 13.45 -6.80
N ARG A 389 -1.53 12.97 -6.09
CA ARG A 389 -2.50 11.99 -6.59
C ARG A 389 -3.77 12.72 -6.96
N ARG A 390 -4.26 12.55 -8.18
CA ARG A 390 -5.50 13.19 -8.64
C ARG A 390 -6.27 12.36 -9.67
N ILE A 391 -7.58 12.58 -9.72
CA ILE A 391 -8.40 12.19 -10.87
C ILE A 391 -7.96 13.02 -12.07
N ALA A 392 -7.61 12.34 -13.15
CA ALA A 392 -7.15 12.96 -14.39
C ALA A 392 -8.25 12.98 -15.45
N GLU A 393 -9.00 11.88 -15.57
CA GLU A 393 -9.90 11.66 -16.70
C GLU A 393 -11.12 10.84 -16.30
N ILE A 394 -12.26 11.13 -16.92
CA ILE A 394 -13.43 10.24 -16.93
C ILE A 394 -13.71 9.87 -18.38
N HIS A 395 -13.82 8.58 -18.65
CA HIS A 395 -14.11 8.03 -19.97
C HIS A 395 -15.43 7.28 -19.97
N VAL A 396 -16.14 7.34 -21.09
CA VAL A 396 -17.31 6.50 -21.38
C VAL A 396 -16.91 5.40 -22.37
N LEU A 397 -17.68 4.31 -22.40
CA LEU A 397 -17.44 3.22 -23.33
C LEU A 397 -18.21 3.40 -24.64
N ALA A 398 -17.57 3.06 -25.76
CA ALA A 398 -18.15 3.01 -27.10
C ALA A 398 -17.72 1.74 -27.82
N ARG A 399 -18.46 1.33 -28.85
CA ARG A 399 -18.03 0.26 -29.76
C ARG A 399 -17.43 0.89 -31.01
N ASP A 400 -16.30 0.35 -31.46
CA ASP A 400 -15.71 0.68 -32.75
C ASP A 400 -16.45 -0.04 -33.90
N PRO A 401 -16.11 0.22 -35.18
CA PRO A 401 -16.72 -0.46 -36.32
C PRO A 401 -16.50 -1.98 -36.35
N ALA A 402 -15.49 -2.50 -35.66
CA ALA A 402 -15.25 -3.94 -35.51
C ALA A 402 -16.06 -4.56 -34.36
N GLY A 403 -16.86 -3.76 -33.64
CA GLY A 403 -17.66 -4.18 -32.49
C GLY A 403 -16.89 -4.27 -31.18
N LEU A 404 -15.60 -3.90 -31.17
CA LEU A 404 -14.73 -3.87 -30.00
C LEU A 404 -15.03 -2.64 -29.15
N VAL A 405 -14.97 -2.81 -27.83
CA VAL A 405 -15.12 -1.68 -26.92
C VAL A 405 -13.83 -0.88 -26.88
N THR A 406 -13.98 0.42 -27.09
CA THR A 406 -12.99 1.45 -26.81
C THR A 406 -13.52 2.39 -25.74
N THR A 407 -12.66 3.26 -25.23
CA THR A 407 -13.08 4.32 -24.31
C THR A 407 -12.92 5.68 -24.98
N THR A 408 -13.88 6.58 -24.78
CA THR A 408 -13.85 7.95 -25.26
C THR A 408 -13.79 8.90 -24.08
N PRO A 409 -12.86 9.87 -24.06
CA PRO A 409 -12.76 10.84 -22.96
C PRO A 409 -14.02 11.70 -22.89
N ALA A 410 -14.62 11.79 -21.70
CA ALA A 410 -15.79 12.62 -21.42
C ALA A 410 -15.45 13.86 -20.60
N ALA A 411 -14.57 13.73 -19.60
CA ALA A 411 -14.05 14.84 -18.81
C ALA A 411 -12.54 14.70 -18.63
N LEU A 412 -11.81 15.80 -18.82
CA LEU A 412 -10.35 15.86 -18.71
C LEU A 412 -9.94 17.00 -17.77
N TRP A 413 -9.21 16.69 -16.71
CA TRP A 413 -8.87 17.66 -15.66
C TRP A 413 -7.56 18.41 -15.90
N SER A 414 -7.66 19.74 -15.82
CA SER A 414 -6.57 20.64 -15.54
C SER A 414 -6.54 20.99 -14.03
N PRO A 415 -5.53 21.74 -13.55
CA PRO A 415 -5.51 22.24 -12.18
C PRO A 415 -6.71 23.15 -11.83
N THR A 416 -7.34 23.80 -12.80
CA THR A 416 -8.40 24.79 -12.59
C THR A 416 -9.82 24.23 -12.73
N GLY A 417 -9.96 22.97 -13.15
CA GLY A 417 -11.25 22.31 -13.38
C GLY A 417 -11.14 21.26 -14.48
N PHE A 418 -12.26 20.90 -15.10
CA PHE A 418 -12.25 19.98 -16.24
C PHE A 418 -12.85 20.61 -17.49
N ARG A 419 -12.36 20.16 -18.64
CA ARG A 419 -13.01 20.40 -19.94
C ARG A 419 -13.88 19.20 -20.31
N ARG A 420 -15.02 19.48 -20.91
CA ARG A 420 -15.90 18.48 -21.53
C ARG A 420 -15.28 18.03 -22.85
N ALA A 421 -15.15 16.73 -23.05
CA ALA A 421 -14.59 16.12 -24.25
C ALA A 421 -15.68 15.38 -25.06
N GLU A 422 -15.29 14.67 -26.11
CA GLU A 422 -16.19 14.01 -27.06
C GLU A 422 -17.23 13.10 -26.38
N GLY A 423 -16.83 12.37 -25.33
CA GLY A 423 -17.70 11.48 -24.57
C GLY A 423 -18.68 12.17 -23.62
N TRP A 424 -18.62 13.50 -23.48
CA TRP A 424 -19.43 14.24 -22.51
C TRP A 424 -20.95 14.07 -22.70
N PRO A 425 -21.52 14.21 -23.91
CA PRO A 425 -22.96 14.06 -24.09
C PRO A 425 -23.48 12.68 -23.64
N ARG A 426 -22.68 11.63 -23.87
CA ARG A 426 -23.00 10.28 -23.42
C ARG A 426 -22.93 10.14 -21.90
N LEU A 427 -21.92 10.73 -21.26
CA LEU A 427 -21.81 10.73 -19.79
C LEU A 427 -23.00 11.47 -19.15
N ALA A 428 -23.35 12.65 -19.66
CA ALA A 428 -24.49 13.42 -19.19
C ALA A 428 -25.79 12.61 -19.31
N ALA A 429 -26.06 12.02 -20.49
CA ALA A 429 -27.24 11.19 -20.71
C ALA A 429 -27.28 9.94 -19.81
N LEU A 430 -26.14 9.33 -19.49
CA LEU A 430 -26.07 8.23 -18.53
C LEU A 430 -26.46 8.69 -17.12
N CYS A 431 -25.92 9.82 -16.67
CA CYS A 431 -26.24 10.39 -15.37
C CYS A 431 -27.73 10.79 -15.26
N ASP A 432 -28.29 11.43 -16.30
CA ASP A 432 -29.68 11.92 -16.28
C ASP A 432 -30.70 10.77 -16.27
N ARG A 433 -30.42 9.66 -16.98
CA ARG A 433 -31.28 8.48 -16.99
C ARG A 433 -31.32 7.79 -15.63
N GLY A 434 -30.18 7.71 -14.95
CA GLY A 434 -30.08 7.01 -13.67
C GLY A 434 -30.65 7.81 -12.50
N SER A 435 -30.68 9.15 -12.57
CA SER A 435 -31.19 10.01 -11.48
C SER A 435 -32.73 10.11 -11.42
N GLY A 436 -33.48 9.42 -12.30
CA GLY A 436 -34.94 9.43 -12.31
C GLY A 436 -35.57 10.77 -12.72
N THR A 437 -34.77 11.73 -13.18
CA THR A 437 -35.23 13.00 -13.74
C THR A 437 -35.58 12.84 -15.21
N SER A 438 -36.58 12.02 -15.52
CA SER A 438 -37.29 12.12 -16.79
C SER A 438 -38.12 13.40 -16.75
N GLY A 439 -37.71 14.40 -17.52
CA GLY A 439 -38.43 15.66 -17.67
C GLY A 439 -39.87 15.43 -18.11
N GLY A 440 -40.81 15.78 -17.23
CA GLY A 440 -42.12 16.26 -17.64
C GLY A 440 -41.92 17.63 -18.29
N ALA A 441 -41.69 17.65 -19.60
CA ALA A 441 -41.96 18.81 -20.42
C ALA A 441 -43.35 18.58 -21.04
N SER A 442 -44.35 19.26 -20.48
CA SER A 442 -45.57 19.65 -21.20
C SER A 442 -45.38 21.07 -21.71
#